data_AF-A0A6N7FI33-F1
#
_entry.id   AF-A0A6N7FI33-F1
#
_cell.length_a   1.000
_cell.length_b   1.000
_cell.length_c   1.000
_cell.angle_alpha   90.00
_cell.angle_beta   90.00
_cell.angle_gamma   90.00
#
_symmetry.space_group_name_H-M   'P 1'
#
loop_
_entity.id
_entity.type
_entity.pdbx_description
1 polymer ?
#
loop_
_entity_poly.entity_id
_entity_poly.type
_entity_poly.pdbx_seq_one_letter_code
_entity_poly.pdbx_strand_id
1 'polypeptide(L)'
;MPTIPPRRILLQRSLPDALTDAVAELDEAGAGWVNVGPAVDEEDLPPPTSGLGRFFGGTGPAVPHATWVAGGARRDGTRRPSQLGIEHGSGPKAVARLREAAVHVPPGWTVRQDHVRRGLVLSVPAGTPANVLVLFLLDASATLATVPVGDRWLADVYTG
;
A
#
# COMPACT_ATOMS: atom_id res chain seq x y z
N MET A 1 -0.15 26.30 -8.30
CA MET A 1 0.53 25.51 -9.34
C MET A 1 -0.43 24.43 -9.82
N PRO A 2 -0.63 24.22 -11.12
CA PRO A 2 -1.40 23.06 -11.58
C PRO A 2 -0.63 21.79 -11.20
N THR A 3 -1.25 20.94 -10.41
CA THR A 3 -0.74 19.60 -10.08
C THR A 3 -0.81 18.74 -11.32
N ILE A 4 0.33 18.17 -11.76
CA ILE A 4 0.35 17.15 -12.81
C ILE A 4 -0.54 15.99 -12.31
N PRO A 5 -1.56 15.55 -13.07
CA PRO A 5 -2.39 14.43 -12.66
C PRO A 5 -1.53 13.16 -12.56
N PRO A 6 -1.81 12.26 -11.60
CA PRO A 6 -1.06 11.02 -11.49
C PRO A 6 -1.19 10.18 -12.76
N ARG A 7 -0.12 9.47 -13.10
CA ARG A 7 -0.16 8.41 -14.11
C ARG A 7 -0.91 7.22 -13.51
N ARG A 8 -2.02 6.83 -14.13
CA ARG A 8 -2.87 5.76 -13.63
C ARG A 8 -2.56 4.43 -14.32
N ILE A 9 -2.41 3.37 -13.54
CA ILE A 9 -2.17 2.00 -14.01
C ILE A 9 -3.32 1.13 -13.54
N LEU A 10 -4.04 0.53 -14.49
CA LEU A 10 -4.90 -0.61 -14.22
C LEU A 10 -4.05 -1.88 -14.35
N LEU A 11 -4.10 -2.72 -13.33
CA LEU A 11 -3.33 -3.96 -13.29
C LEU A 11 -4.17 -5.12 -12.77
N GLN A 12 -3.72 -6.33 -13.08
CA GLN A 12 -4.13 -7.53 -12.37
C GLN A 12 -3.13 -7.79 -11.24
N ARG A 13 -3.60 -8.13 -10.03
CA ARG A 13 -2.69 -8.48 -8.93
C ARG A 13 -1.82 -9.69 -9.29
N SER A 14 -2.38 -10.64 -10.03
CA SER A 14 -1.64 -11.78 -10.58
C SER A 14 -0.58 -11.40 -11.64
N LEU A 15 -0.65 -10.20 -12.23
CA LEU A 15 0.27 -9.71 -13.26
C LEU A 15 0.70 -8.25 -12.96
N PRO A 16 1.53 -8.02 -11.93
CA PRO A 16 1.80 -6.67 -11.42
C PRO A 16 2.97 -5.96 -12.11
N ASP A 17 3.40 -6.41 -13.29
CA ASP A 17 4.63 -5.96 -13.97
C ASP A 17 4.63 -4.44 -14.19
N ALA A 18 3.53 -3.88 -14.69
CA ALA A 18 3.43 -2.43 -14.94
C ALA A 18 3.59 -1.58 -13.66
N LEU A 19 3.11 -2.07 -12.51
CA LEU A 19 3.30 -1.40 -11.22
C LEU A 19 4.74 -1.61 -10.71
N THR A 20 5.31 -2.78 -10.94
CA THR A 20 6.70 -3.09 -10.60
C THR A 20 7.67 -2.16 -11.33
N ASP A 21 7.48 -1.97 -12.62
CA ASP A 21 8.29 -1.06 -13.44
C ASP A 21 8.16 0.39 -12.95
N ALA A 22 6.95 0.83 -12.63
CA ALA A 22 6.71 2.18 -12.10
C ALA A 22 7.37 2.40 -10.72
N VAL A 23 7.32 1.41 -9.82
CA VAL A 23 8.00 1.49 -8.52
C VAL A 23 9.51 1.51 -8.71
N ALA A 24 10.05 0.71 -9.63
CA ALA A 24 11.47 0.70 -9.94
C ALA A 24 11.95 2.07 -10.47
N GLU A 25 11.20 2.67 -11.40
CA GLU A 25 11.44 4.02 -11.93
C GLU A 25 11.52 5.08 -10.81
N LEU A 26 10.52 5.09 -9.92
CA LEU A 26 10.47 6.05 -8.81
C LEU A 26 11.56 5.81 -7.76
N ASP A 27 11.87 4.54 -7.46
CA ASP A 27 12.94 4.20 -6.52
C ASP A 27 14.30 4.64 -7.07
N GLU A 28 14.53 4.42 -8.37
CA GLU A 28 15.75 4.84 -9.06
C GLU A 28 15.89 6.36 -9.11
N ALA A 29 14.79 7.09 -9.32
CA ALA A 29 14.73 8.55 -9.18
C ALA A 29 14.91 9.03 -7.73
N GLY A 30 14.64 8.18 -6.74
CA GLY A 30 14.65 8.54 -5.32
C GLY A 30 13.57 9.57 -4.95
N ALA A 31 12.48 9.63 -5.73
CA ALA A 31 11.42 10.61 -5.58
C ALA A 31 10.09 10.07 -6.08
N GLY A 32 8.99 10.61 -5.55
CA GLY A 32 7.64 10.19 -5.91
C GLY A 32 7.04 9.13 -5.00
N TRP A 33 5.80 8.76 -5.31
CA TRP A 33 5.03 7.79 -4.55
C TRP A 33 3.96 7.13 -5.42
N VAL A 34 3.45 5.99 -4.96
CA VAL A 34 2.29 5.32 -5.55
C VAL A 34 1.20 5.12 -4.50
N ASN A 35 -0.04 5.32 -4.93
CA ASN A 35 -1.25 4.93 -4.20
C ASN A 35 -1.85 3.73 -4.92
N VAL A 36 -2.18 2.67 -4.21
CA VAL A 36 -2.62 1.40 -4.79
C VAL A 36 -3.80 0.85 -4.00
N GLY A 37 -4.85 0.43 -4.71
CA GLY A 37 -6.03 -0.19 -4.09
C GLY A 37 -6.75 -1.12 -5.06
N PRO A 38 -7.61 -2.01 -4.53
CA PRO A 38 -8.44 -2.85 -5.38
C PRO A 38 -9.43 -1.99 -6.17
N ALA A 39 -9.65 -2.35 -7.44
CA ALA A 39 -10.75 -1.80 -8.22
C ALA A 39 -12.03 -2.53 -7.78
N VAL A 40 -12.75 -1.92 -6.84
CA VAL A 40 -14.03 -2.41 -6.33
C VAL A 40 -15.17 -1.77 -7.09
N ASP A 41 -16.16 -2.57 -7.47
CA ASP A 41 -17.39 -2.07 -8.06
C ASP A 41 -18.25 -1.43 -6.95
N GLU A 42 -19.04 -0.40 -7.29
CA GLU A 42 -19.79 0.40 -6.30
C GLU A 42 -20.80 -0.47 -5.51
N GLU A 43 -21.29 -1.54 -6.12
CA GLU A 43 -22.20 -2.52 -5.52
C GLU A 43 -21.58 -3.40 -4.43
N ASP A 44 -20.24 -3.55 -4.44
CA ASP A 44 -19.48 -4.31 -3.44
C ASP A 44 -19.04 -3.45 -2.25
N LEU A 45 -19.22 -2.14 -2.34
CA LEU A 45 -18.91 -1.23 -1.25
C LEU A 45 -19.95 -1.40 -0.13
N PRO A 46 -19.52 -1.41 1.15
CA PRO A 46 -20.47 -1.34 2.24
C PRO A 46 -21.29 -0.05 2.11
N PRO A 47 -22.60 -0.08 2.43
CA PRO A 47 -23.43 1.12 2.35
C PRO A 47 -22.79 2.23 3.20
N PRO A 48 -22.81 3.50 2.73
CA PRO A 48 -22.17 4.59 3.45
C PRO A 48 -22.75 4.66 4.86
N THR A 49 -21.91 4.41 5.88
CA THR A 49 -22.33 4.59 7.27
C THR A 49 -22.68 6.07 7.46
N SER A 50 -23.96 6.34 7.74
CA SER A 50 -24.48 7.68 7.99
C SER A 50 -23.74 8.40 9.12
N GLY A 51 -23.74 9.73 9.07
CA GLY A 51 -22.79 10.70 9.64
C GLY A 51 -22.41 10.68 11.13
N LEU A 52 -22.77 9.66 11.90
CA LEU A 52 -22.32 9.46 13.29
C LEU A 52 -21.58 8.12 13.48
N GLY A 53 -21.77 7.13 12.60
CA GLY A 53 -21.10 5.81 12.68
C GLY A 53 -19.60 5.84 12.42
N ARG A 54 -19.10 6.86 11.70
CA ARG A 54 -17.66 7.06 11.42
C ARG A 54 -16.84 7.38 12.68
N PHE A 55 -17.46 7.89 13.74
CA PHE A 55 -16.78 8.25 14.99
C PHE A 55 -16.79 7.14 16.05
N PHE A 56 -17.71 6.17 15.94
CA PHE A 56 -17.84 5.03 16.87
C PHE A 56 -17.35 3.69 16.27
N GLY A 57 -17.10 3.61 14.96
CA GLY A 57 -16.43 2.47 14.33
C GLY A 57 -14.94 2.46 14.67
N GLY A 58 -14.49 1.43 15.40
CA GLY A 58 -13.10 1.33 15.89
C GLY A 58 -12.04 0.98 14.85
N THR A 59 -12.41 0.73 13.59
CA THR A 59 -11.57 0.15 12.54
C THR A 59 -11.30 1.11 11.37
N GLY A 60 -10.19 0.91 10.65
CA GLY A 60 -9.89 1.64 9.40
C GLY A 60 -10.78 1.23 8.22
N PRO A 61 -10.46 1.66 6.98
CA PRO A 61 -11.34 1.50 5.82
C PRO A 61 -11.53 0.04 5.43
N ALA A 62 -12.75 -0.32 5.00
CA ALA A 62 -13.10 -1.69 4.62
C ALA A 62 -12.35 -2.16 3.36
N VAL A 63 -12.21 -1.24 2.41
CA VAL A 63 -11.36 -1.37 1.23
C VAL A 63 -9.96 -0.90 1.62
N PRO A 64 -8.93 -1.77 1.53
CA PRO A 64 -7.58 -1.39 1.92
C PRO A 64 -7.00 -0.42 0.89
N HIS A 65 -6.13 0.47 1.36
CA HIS A 65 -5.40 1.39 0.49
C HIS A 65 -3.94 1.44 0.91
N ALA A 66 -3.04 1.17 -0.04
CA ALA A 66 -1.62 1.16 0.18
C ALA A 66 -0.96 2.39 -0.45
N THR A 67 -0.01 2.98 0.27
CA THR A 67 0.84 4.05 -0.23
C THR A 67 2.29 3.65 -0.06
N TRP A 68 3.05 3.66 -1.14
CA TRP A 68 4.51 3.53 -1.07
C TRP A 68 5.17 4.85 -1.49
N VAL A 69 6.16 5.29 -0.72
CA VAL A 69 6.91 6.54 -0.95
C VAL A 69 8.39 6.20 -1.13
N ALA A 70 8.96 6.65 -2.25
CA ALA A 70 10.36 6.39 -2.60
C ALA A 70 11.34 6.94 -1.55
N GLY A 71 12.45 6.23 -1.38
CA GLY A 71 13.52 6.63 -0.48
C GLY A 71 14.38 7.74 -1.07
N GLY A 72 14.31 8.95 -0.51
CA GLY A 72 15.15 10.06 -0.97
C GLY A 72 16.66 9.83 -0.85
N ALA A 73 17.44 10.45 -1.73
CA ALA A 73 18.90 10.44 -1.65
C ALA A 73 19.42 11.10 -0.36
N ARG A 74 20.54 10.61 0.17
CA ARG A 74 21.29 11.22 1.26
C ARG A 74 22.51 11.95 0.72
N ARG A 75 23.06 12.86 1.54
CA ARG A 75 24.27 13.65 1.23
C ARG A 75 25.52 12.78 1.04
N ASP A 76 25.55 11.58 1.62
CA ASP A 76 26.65 10.63 1.53
C ASP A 76 26.56 9.70 0.30
N GLY A 77 25.60 9.94 -0.61
CA GLY A 77 25.38 9.13 -1.80
C GLY A 77 24.55 7.86 -1.58
N THR A 78 24.15 7.55 -0.34
CA THR A 78 23.26 6.41 -0.04
C THR A 78 21.79 6.79 -0.16
N ARG A 79 20.89 5.82 -0.35
CA ARG A 79 19.43 6.06 -0.33
C ARG A 79 18.85 5.87 1.07
N ARG A 80 17.85 6.68 1.42
CA ARG A 80 17.02 6.45 2.60
C ARG A 80 16.15 5.20 2.38
N PRO A 81 15.80 4.46 3.45
CA PRO A 81 14.72 3.49 3.36
C PRO A 81 13.43 4.14 2.85
N SER A 82 12.73 3.47 1.93
CA SER A 82 11.39 3.88 1.51
C SER A 82 10.35 3.53 2.59
N GLN A 83 9.15 4.11 2.48
CA GLN A 83 8.04 3.81 3.41
C GLN A 83 6.87 3.18 2.67
N LEU A 84 6.30 2.12 3.25
CA LEU A 84 5.05 1.51 2.82
C LEU A 84 4.02 1.67 3.94
N GLY A 85 2.90 2.34 3.65
CA GLY A 85 1.71 2.39 4.49
C GLY A 85 0.60 1.55 3.89
N ILE A 86 -0.16 0.84 4.73
CA ILE A 86 -1.38 0.13 4.35
C ILE A 86 -2.47 0.54 5.34
N GLU A 87 -3.47 1.27 4.87
CA GLU A 87 -4.70 1.53 5.60
C GLU A 87 -5.66 0.35 5.42
N HIS A 88 -6.25 -0.14 6.52
CA HIS A 88 -7.12 -1.32 6.49
C HIS A 88 -8.11 -1.36 7.67
N GLY A 89 -9.20 -2.09 7.48
CA GLY A 89 -10.28 -2.26 8.46
C GLY A 89 -10.19 -3.54 9.30
N SER A 90 -9.18 -4.39 9.10
CA SER A 90 -9.10 -5.74 9.68
C SER A 90 -8.94 -5.83 11.20
N GLY A 91 -9.05 -4.72 11.93
CA GLY A 91 -8.85 -4.69 13.38
C GLY A 91 -7.37 -4.60 13.79
N PRO A 92 -7.07 -4.79 15.09
CA PRO A 92 -5.72 -4.68 15.63
C PRO A 92 -4.82 -5.84 15.17
N LYS A 93 -3.50 -5.67 15.33
CA LYS A 93 -2.47 -6.70 15.08
C LYS A 93 -2.40 -7.14 13.62
N ALA A 94 -2.33 -6.18 12.70
CA ALA A 94 -2.26 -6.46 11.26
C ALA A 94 -1.12 -7.43 10.92
N VAL A 95 0.05 -7.27 11.55
CA VAL A 95 1.23 -8.13 11.30
C VAL A 95 0.97 -9.59 11.69
N ALA A 96 0.26 -9.82 12.79
CA ALA A 96 -0.09 -11.18 13.22
C ALA A 96 -1.05 -11.84 12.22
N ARG A 97 -2.06 -11.09 11.75
CA ARG A 97 -3.03 -11.56 10.76
C ARG A 97 -2.37 -11.88 9.41
N LEU A 98 -1.44 -11.04 8.96
CA LEU A 98 -0.64 -11.31 7.76
C LEU A 98 0.13 -12.63 7.91
N ARG A 99 0.80 -12.83 9.05
CA ARG A 99 1.53 -14.07 9.35
C ARG A 99 0.62 -15.31 9.36
N GLU A 100 -0.57 -15.22 9.96
CA GLU A 100 -1.56 -16.31 9.97
C GLU A 100 -2.00 -16.69 8.54
N ALA A 101 -2.05 -15.72 7.63
CA ALA A 101 -2.33 -15.93 6.21
C ALA A 101 -1.08 -16.27 5.37
N ALA A 102 0.05 -16.58 6.01
CA ALA A 102 1.35 -16.85 5.38
C ALA A 102 1.96 -15.67 4.59
N VAL A 103 1.42 -14.45 4.71
CA VAL A 103 2.02 -13.22 4.19
C VAL A 103 3.01 -12.67 5.22
N HIS A 104 4.30 -12.93 5.03
CA HIS A 104 5.32 -12.54 5.99
C HIS A 104 5.93 -11.19 5.61
N VAL A 105 6.13 -10.31 6.60
CA VAL A 105 6.96 -9.11 6.41
C VAL A 105 8.36 -9.56 5.98
N PRO A 106 8.88 -9.09 4.82
CA PRO A 106 10.15 -9.56 4.30
C PRO A 106 11.32 -9.28 5.26
N PRO A 107 12.38 -10.12 5.25
CA PRO A 107 13.56 -9.89 6.09
C PRO A 107 14.17 -8.50 5.90
N GLY A 108 14.60 -7.88 7.00
CA GLY A 108 15.20 -6.54 7.01
C GLY A 108 14.20 -5.39 6.99
N TRP A 109 12.92 -5.64 6.70
CA TRP A 109 11.88 -4.62 6.82
C TRP A 109 11.54 -4.38 8.29
N THR A 110 11.28 -3.13 8.65
CA THR A 110 10.96 -2.75 10.04
C THR A 110 9.52 -2.27 10.15
N VAL A 111 8.74 -2.87 11.06
CA VAL A 111 7.42 -2.35 11.42
C VAL A 111 7.59 -1.05 12.20
N ARG A 112 7.13 0.07 11.63
CA ARG A 112 7.14 1.39 12.26
C ARG A 112 5.84 1.67 13.01
N GLN A 113 4.73 1.13 12.54
CA GLN A 113 3.42 1.27 13.14
C GLN A 113 2.55 0.06 12.78
N ASP A 114 1.78 -0.46 13.72
CA ASP A 114 0.68 -1.41 13.50
C ASP A 114 -0.50 -0.93 14.35
N HIS A 115 -1.38 -0.13 13.75
CA HIS A 115 -2.41 0.60 14.49
C HIS A 115 -3.78 0.47 13.84
N VAL A 116 -4.77 0.04 14.65
CA VAL A 116 -6.13 -0.28 14.21
C VAL A 116 -6.85 0.81 13.40
N ARG A 117 -6.51 2.09 13.62
CA ARG A 117 -7.09 3.24 12.88
C ARG A 117 -6.16 3.89 11.85
N ARG A 118 -4.85 3.70 12.00
CA ARG A 118 -3.83 4.42 11.20
C ARG A 118 -3.10 3.49 10.23
N GLY A 119 -3.47 2.22 10.23
CA GLY A 119 -2.88 1.20 9.39
C GLY A 119 -1.52 0.70 9.85
N LEU A 120 -0.96 -0.14 9.00
CA LEU A 120 0.37 -0.70 9.09
C LEU A 120 1.35 0.21 8.34
N VAL A 121 2.48 0.56 8.97
CA VAL A 121 3.57 1.29 8.33
C VAL A 121 4.86 0.49 8.45
N LEU A 122 5.51 0.24 7.33
CA LEU A 122 6.76 -0.48 7.20
C LEU A 122 7.84 0.44 6.64
N SER A 123 9.05 0.30 7.18
CA SER A 123 10.26 0.85 6.59
C SER A 123 10.90 -0.24 5.75
N VAL A 124 11.07 0.05 4.47
CA VAL A 124 11.59 -0.88 3.46
C VAL A 124 13.05 -0.52 3.20
N PRO A 125 14.01 -1.46 3.36
CA PRO A 125 15.42 -1.21 3.11
C PRO A 125 15.66 -0.67 1.69
N ALA A 126 16.59 0.28 1.57
CA ALA A 126 17.05 0.73 0.26
C ALA A 126 17.60 -0.44 -0.57
N GLY A 127 17.32 -0.45 -1.87
CA GLY A 127 17.73 -1.53 -2.78
C GLY A 127 16.88 -2.80 -2.67
N THR A 128 15.76 -2.76 -1.94
CA THR A 128 14.75 -3.83 -2.02
C THR A 128 14.24 -3.93 -3.46
N PRO A 129 14.28 -5.12 -4.10
CA PRO A 129 13.74 -5.28 -5.45
C PRO A 129 12.27 -4.86 -5.54
N ALA A 130 11.93 -4.07 -6.57
CA ALA A 130 10.57 -3.53 -6.74
C ALA A 130 9.50 -4.63 -6.77
N ASN A 131 9.78 -5.78 -7.38
CA ASN A 131 8.86 -6.91 -7.44
C ASN A 131 8.54 -7.48 -6.04
N VAL A 132 9.54 -7.58 -5.15
CA VAL A 132 9.33 -8.03 -3.76
C VAL A 132 8.43 -7.05 -3.02
N LEU A 133 8.65 -5.75 -3.23
CA LEU A 133 7.83 -4.70 -2.63
C LEU A 133 6.38 -4.76 -3.10
N VAL A 134 6.18 -4.81 -4.41
CA VAL A 134 4.86 -4.78 -5.05
C VAL A 134 4.05 -6.04 -4.71
N LEU A 135 4.68 -7.22 -4.76
CA LEU A 135 4.01 -8.48 -4.38
C LEU A 135 3.56 -8.44 -2.92
N PHE A 136 4.46 -8.03 -2.00
CA PHE A 136 4.10 -7.89 -0.60
C PHE A 136 2.97 -6.86 -0.39
N LEU A 137 3.06 -5.70 -1.04
CA LEU A 137 2.04 -4.64 -0.95
C LEU A 137 0.66 -5.16 -1.35
N LEU A 138 0.57 -5.85 -2.48
CA LEU A 138 -0.69 -6.36 -3.02
C LEU A 138 -1.26 -7.49 -2.15
N ASP A 139 -0.43 -8.46 -1.77
CA ASP A 139 -0.85 -9.60 -0.95
C ASP A 139 -1.25 -9.17 0.47
N ALA A 140 -0.48 -8.26 1.07
CA ALA A 140 -0.80 -7.73 2.39
C ALA A 140 -2.09 -6.91 2.36
N SER A 141 -2.27 -6.05 1.36
CA SER A 141 -3.49 -5.27 1.19
C SER A 141 -4.70 -6.18 1.01
N ALA A 142 -4.62 -7.16 0.09
CA ALA A 142 -5.70 -8.11 -0.14
C ALA A 142 -6.08 -8.91 1.12
N THR A 143 -5.09 -9.34 1.89
CA THR A 143 -5.28 -10.09 3.15
C THR A 143 -5.93 -9.25 4.25
N LEU A 144 -5.65 -7.94 4.27
CA LEU A 144 -6.18 -7.01 5.27
C LEU A 144 -7.53 -6.37 4.86
N ALA A 145 -8.02 -6.67 3.66
CA ALA A 145 -9.36 -6.28 3.24
C ALA A 145 -10.43 -6.92 4.15
N THR A 146 -11.52 -6.19 4.41
CA THR A 146 -12.69 -6.73 5.14
C THR A 146 -13.89 -6.93 4.23
N VAL A 147 -13.71 -6.73 2.93
CA VAL A 147 -14.66 -7.01 1.86
C VAL A 147 -13.98 -7.90 0.82
N PRO A 148 -14.74 -8.65 0.01
CA PRO A 148 -14.17 -9.35 -1.14
C PRO A 148 -13.41 -8.36 -2.03
N VAL A 149 -12.19 -8.73 -2.43
CA VAL A 149 -11.39 -7.96 -3.39
C VAL A 149 -11.00 -8.87 -4.53
N GLY A 150 -11.21 -8.39 -5.75
CA GLY A 150 -10.87 -9.12 -6.97
C GLY A 150 -9.40 -9.01 -7.35
N ASP A 151 -9.10 -9.53 -8.54
CA ASP A 151 -7.77 -9.45 -9.12
C ASP A 151 -7.51 -8.11 -9.82
N ARG A 152 -8.53 -7.25 -10.02
CA ARG A 152 -8.36 -5.93 -10.64
C ARG A 152 -7.94 -4.89 -9.61
N TRP A 153 -6.87 -4.16 -9.90
CA TRP A 153 -6.30 -3.14 -9.03
C TRP A 153 -6.00 -1.86 -9.80
N LEU A 154 -5.98 -0.76 -9.07
CA LEU A 154 -5.65 0.56 -9.57
C LEU A 154 -4.45 1.11 -8.82
N ALA A 155 -3.49 1.64 -9.57
CA ALA A 155 -2.39 2.41 -9.02
C ALA A 155 -2.37 3.83 -9.59
N ASP A 156 -2.30 4.83 -8.73
CA ASP A 156 -2.03 6.23 -9.09
C ASP A 156 -0.57 6.54 -8.76
N VAL A 157 0.23 6.85 -9.78
CA VAL A 157 1.68 7.07 -9.72
C VAL A 157 1.98 8.56 -9.80
N TYR A 158 2.75 9.06 -8.83
CA TYR A 158 3.10 10.46 -8.69
C TYR A 158 4.62 10.61 -8.78
N THR A 159 5.09 11.32 -9.80
CA THR A 159 6.51 11.68 -9.95
C THR A 159 6.83 12.89 -9.07
N GLY A 160 7.97 12.82 -8.36
CA GLY A 160 8.44 13.90 -7.48
C GLY A 160 9.24 15.00 -8.17
#